data_AF-T1CH90-F1
#
_entry.id   AF-T1CH90-F1
#
_cell.length_a   1.000
_cell.length_b   1.000
_cell.length_c   1.000
_cell.angle_alpha   90.00
_cell.angle_beta   90.00
_cell.angle_gamma   90.00
#
_symmetry.space_group_name_H-M   'P 1'
#
loop_
_entity.id
_entity.type
_entity.pdbx_description
1 polymer ?
#
loop_
_entity_poly.entity_id
_entity_poly.type
_entity_poly.pdbx_seq_one_letter_code
_entity_poly.pdbx_strand_id
1 'polypeptide(L)'
;MKVACVRAIAKLARREASDVAARAYGGKAPHFGPDYIIPTPFDPRLLVELATAVAQAAMDSGVATRPIEDMVAYRERLSSFVFRTGWAMKPVFARAKAEPKRVVYTEGEEETILRAVQTVVEEGLARPVLLGRPEVITRRIERIGLNLQPGRDFELVNIHSDPRFNDYWQQYHQLAERRGVTPALAKSLVRSRGT
;
A
#
# COMPACT_ATOMS: atom_id res chain seq x y z
N MET A 1 12.85 -23.58 -17.80
CA MET A 1 13.44 -22.51 -16.95
C MET A 1 13.50 -21.12 -17.59
N LYS A 2 14.29 -20.88 -18.66
CA LYS A 2 14.44 -19.52 -19.26
C LYS A 2 13.09 -18.90 -19.68
N VAL A 3 12.21 -19.69 -20.29
CA VAL A 3 10.85 -19.26 -20.68
C VAL A 3 10.01 -18.85 -19.46
N ALA A 4 10.13 -19.56 -18.34
CA ALA A 4 9.41 -19.22 -17.10
C ALA A 4 9.91 -17.89 -16.52
N CYS A 5 11.23 -17.65 -16.57
CA CYS A 5 11.82 -16.37 -16.18
C CYS A 5 11.28 -15.21 -17.03
N VAL A 6 11.26 -15.36 -18.37
CA VAL A 6 10.73 -14.34 -19.29
C VAL A 6 9.25 -14.06 -19.01
N ARG A 7 8.43 -15.10 -18.80
CA ARG A 7 7.01 -14.95 -18.44
C ARG A 7 6.82 -14.24 -17.10
N ALA A 8 7.65 -14.55 -16.10
CA ALA A 8 7.62 -13.90 -14.79
C ALA A 8 7.99 -12.41 -14.88
N ILE A 9 9.03 -12.07 -15.65
CA ILE A 9 9.43 -10.69 -15.92
C ILE A 9 8.29 -9.93 -16.63
N ALA A 10 7.71 -10.51 -17.67
CA ALA A 10 6.60 -9.88 -18.41
C ALA A 10 5.38 -9.65 -17.52
N LYS A 11 5.04 -10.61 -16.65
CA LYS A 11 3.96 -10.46 -15.66
C LYS A 11 4.28 -9.38 -14.64
N LEU A 12 5.53 -9.31 -14.17
CA LEU A 12 5.96 -8.33 -13.19
C LEU A 12 6.00 -6.90 -13.75
N ALA A 13 6.44 -6.73 -14.99
CA ALA A 13 6.46 -5.42 -15.67
C ALA A 13 5.07 -4.80 -15.78
N ARG A 14 4.02 -5.64 -15.92
CA ARG A 14 2.62 -5.22 -16.01
C ARG A 14 1.96 -4.97 -14.65
N ARG A 15 2.67 -5.17 -13.54
CA ARG A 15 2.18 -4.88 -12.18
C ARG A 15 2.76 -3.55 -11.70
N GLU A 16 1.98 -2.83 -10.90
CA GLU A 16 2.36 -1.52 -10.35
C GLU A 16 3.73 -1.54 -9.67
N ALA A 17 4.59 -0.56 -9.95
CA ALA A 17 5.95 -0.52 -9.43
C ALA A 17 6.00 -0.33 -7.90
N SER A 18 6.91 -1.05 -7.23
CA SER A 18 7.16 -0.88 -5.80
C SER A 18 7.81 0.47 -5.49
N ASP A 19 7.49 1.05 -4.34
CA ASP A 19 8.06 2.29 -3.78
C ASP A 19 9.59 2.29 -3.76
N VAL A 20 10.20 1.15 -3.43
CA VAL A 20 11.66 0.99 -3.41
C VAL A 20 12.25 1.16 -4.81
N ALA A 21 11.59 0.61 -5.82
CA ALA A 21 12.00 0.76 -7.22
C ALA A 21 11.78 2.19 -7.73
N ALA A 22 10.66 2.84 -7.36
CA ALA A 22 10.39 4.23 -7.72
C ALA A 22 11.39 5.21 -7.10
N ARG A 23 11.79 5.00 -5.83
CA ARG A 23 12.81 5.83 -5.15
C ARG A 23 14.21 5.66 -5.74
N ALA A 24 14.56 4.45 -6.17
CA ALA A 24 15.86 4.19 -6.79
C ALA A 24 16.02 4.85 -8.18
N TYR A 25 14.91 5.15 -8.86
CA TYR A 25 14.88 5.69 -10.23
C TYR A 25 14.09 7.01 -10.33
N GLY A 26 14.44 8.01 -9.51
CA GLY A 26 14.02 9.40 -9.72
C GLY A 26 12.59 9.75 -9.31
N GLY A 27 11.94 8.93 -8.48
CA GLY A 27 10.67 9.26 -7.81
C GLY A 27 9.41 9.13 -8.66
N LYS A 28 9.51 8.79 -9.95
CA LYS A 28 8.36 8.43 -10.78
C LYS A 28 8.17 6.92 -10.70
N ALA A 29 6.99 6.46 -10.27
CA ALA A 29 6.63 5.05 -10.41
C ALA A 29 6.46 4.75 -11.90
N PRO A 30 7.31 3.90 -12.49
CA PRO A 30 7.21 3.61 -13.90
C PRO A 30 5.96 2.76 -14.17
N HIS A 31 5.17 3.20 -15.14
CA HIS A 31 3.98 2.48 -15.63
C HIS A 31 4.35 1.64 -16.84
N PHE A 32 3.78 0.45 -16.97
CA PHE A 32 3.99 -0.36 -18.16
C PHE A 32 3.63 0.42 -19.43
N GLY A 33 4.62 0.61 -20.31
CA GLY A 33 4.48 1.48 -21.46
C GLY A 33 5.75 1.53 -22.32
N PRO A 34 5.79 2.37 -23.37
CA PRO A 34 6.93 2.48 -24.28
C PRO A 34 8.25 2.75 -23.54
N ASP A 35 8.17 3.51 -22.45
CA ASP A 35 9.32 3.92 -21.65
C ASP A 35 9.64 2.96 -20.48
N TYR A 36 8.81 1.93 -20.25
CA TYR A 36 9.00 0.91 -19.22
C TYR A 36 8.38 -0.43 -19.64
N ILE A 37 9.22 -1.24 -20.29
CA ILE A 37 8.83 -2.55 -20.84
C ILE A 37 9.34 -3.70 -19.96
N ILE A 38 10.44 -3.46 -19.22
CA ILE A 38 11.12 -4.45 -18.37
C ILE A 38 11.39 -3.81 -17.00
N PRO A 39 11.20 -4.54 -15.87
CA PRO A 39 11.49 -4.01 -14.54
C PRO A 39 12.95 -3.62 -14.40
N THR A 40 13.23 -2.65 -13.54
CA THR A 40 14.60 -2.19 -13.31
C THR A 40 15.43 -3.28 -12.62
N PRO A 41 16.76 -3.34 -12.85
CA PRO A 41 17.62 -4.41 -12.32
C PRO A 41 17.58 -4.59 -10.79
N PHE A 42 17.27 -3.52 -10.06
CA PHE A 42 17.20 -3.50 -8.59
C PHE A 42 15.78 -3.51 -8.04
N ASP A 43 14.78 -3.84 -8.86
CA ASP A 43 13.41 -4.02 -8.35
C ASP A 43 13.40 -5.20 -7.35
N PRO A 44 13.08 -4.95 -6.06
CA PRO A 44 13.12 -5.98 -5.03
C PRO A 44 12.18 -7.16 -5.31
N ARG A 45 11.12 -6.94 -6.10
CA ARG A 45 10.14 -7.97 -6.47
C ARG A 45 10.73 -9.02 -7.41
N LEU A 46 11.81 -8.70 -8.13
CA LEU A 46 12.48 -9.62 -9.03
C LEU A 46 12.96 -10.87 -8.29
N LEU A 47 13.54 -10.72 -7.10
CA LEU A 47 14.06 -11.85 -6.33
C LEU A 47 12.98 -12.88 -6.03
N VAL A 48 11.81 -12.42 -5.57
CA VAL A 48 10.72 -13.31 -5.16
C VAL A 48 10.04 -13.93 -6.38
N GLU A 49 9.65 -13.12 -7.37
CA GLU A 49 8.84 -13.61 -8.50
C GLU A 49 9.66 -14.50 -9.46
N LEU A 50 10.88 -14.10 -9.82
CA LEU A 50 11.69 -14.87 -10.78
C LEU A 50 12.20 -16.15 -10.13
N ALA A 51 12.72 -16.11 -8.90
CA ALA A 51 13.25 -17.30 -8.26
C ALA A 51 12.14 -18.34 -8.01
N THR A 52 10.93 -17.91 -7.65
CA THR A 52 9.77 -18.81 -7.50
C THR A 52 9.39 -19.44 -8.84
N ALA A 53 9.27 -18.64 -9.91
CA ALA A 53 8.88 -19.15 -11.23
C ALA A 53 9.93 -20.09 -11.85
N VAL A 54 11.21 -19.79 -11.67
CA VAL A 54 12.30 -20.64 -12.18
C VAL A 54 12.40 -21.93 -11.38
N ALA A 55 12.25 -21.88 -10.06
CA ALA A 55 12.24 -23.08 -9.21
C ALA A 55 11.08 -24.00 -9.58
N GLN A 56 9.87 -23.47 -9.73
CA GLN A 56 8.72 -24.26 -10.19
C GLN A 56 8.99 -24.91 -11.55
N ALA A 57 9.47 -24.14 -12.52
CA ALA A 57 9.75 -24.66 -13.85
C ALA A 57 10.89 -25.70 -13.89
N ALA A 58 11.80 -25.69 -12.91
CA ALA A 58 12.85 -26.70 -12.78
C ALA A 58 12.31 -28.01 -12.18
N MET A 59 11.34 -27.93 -11.26
CA MET A 59 10.61 -29.08 -10.74
C MET A 59 9.71 -29.71 -11.81
N ASP A 60 8.92 -28.88 -12.51
CA ASP A 60 8.02 -29.34 -13.57
C ASP A 60 8.77 -30.03 -14.72
N SER A 61 10.01 -29.61 -14.99
CA SER A 61 10.84 -30.22 -16.02
C SER A 61 11.65 -31.43 -15.55
N GLY A 62 11.55 -31.82 -14.28
CA GLY A 62 12.28 -32.96 -13.70
C GLY A 62 13.81 -32.76 -13.57
N VAL A 63 14.31 -31.54 -13.78
CA VAL A 63 15.75 -31.22 -13.70
C VAL A 63 16.16 -30.93 -12.26
N ALA A 64 15.21 -30.53 -11.40
CA ALA A 64 15.47 -30.26 -10.00
C ALA A 64 15.86 -31.53 -9.23
N THR A 65 17.11 -31.58 -8.77
CA THR A 65 17.62 -32.66 -7.91
C THR A 65 17.12 -32.56 -6.47
N ARG A 66 16.60 -31.39 -6.08
CA ARG A 66 16.03 -31.10 -4.76
C ARG A 66 14.71 -30.34 -4.94
N PRO A 67 13.59 -31.07 -5.08
CA PRO A 67 12.27 -30.46 -5.18
C PRO A 67 11.91 -29.67 -3.91
N ILE A 68 11.09 -28.63 -4.08
CA ILE A 68 10.54 -27.81 -3.01
C ILE A 68 9.13 -28.31 -2.72
N GLU A 69 8.91 -28.82 -1.52
CA GLU A 69 7.61 -29.39 -1.10
C GLU A 69 6.56 -28.30 -0.89
N ASP A 70 6.94 -27.19 -0.25
CA ASP A 70 6.06 -26.05 0.01
C ASP A 70 6.57 -24.78 -0.69
N MET A 71 5.96 -24.51 -1.85
CA MET A 71 6.26 -23.33 -2.65
C MET A 71 5.79 -22.02 -1.99
N VAL A 72 4.80 -22.07 -1.11
CA VAL A 72 4.33 -20.91 -0.35
C VAL A 72 5.40 -20.54 0.68
N ALA A 73 5.85 -21.50 1.49
CA ALA A 73 6.92 -21.28 2.46
C ALA A 73 8.24 -20.84 1.79
N TYR A 74 8.57 -21.39 0.62
CA TYR A 74 9.74 -20.97 -0.14
C TYR A 74 9.65 -19.51 -0.60
N ARG A 75 8.48 -19.10 -1.11
CA ARG A 75 8.22 -17.70 -1.50
C ARG A 75 8.33 -16.77 -0.30
N GLU A 76 7.78 -17.13 0.85
CA GLU A 76 7.90 -16.36 2.08
C GLU A 76 9.37 -16.20 2.53
N ARG A 77 10.15 -17.28 2.44
CA ARG A 77 11.59 -17.24 2.75
C ARG A 77 12.31 -16.24 1.84
N LEU A 78 12.01 -16.23 0.54
CA LEU A 78 12.59 -15.27 -0.40
C LEU A 78 12.21 -13.82 -0.07
N SER A 79 10.95 -13.56 0.28
CA SER A 79 10.49 -12.22 0.69
C SER A 79 11.24 -11.69 1.91
N SER A 80 11.70 -12.58 2.80
CA SER A 80 12.45 -12.15 3.99
C SER A 80 13.84 -11.58 3.70
N PHE A 81 14.46 -11.91 2.56
CA PHE A 81 15.75 -11.33 2.15
C PHE A 81 15.61 -9.89 1.66
N VAL A 82 14.43 -9.52 1.14
CA VAL A 82 14.10 -8.19 0.65
C VAL A 82 13.75 -7.25 1.80
N PHE A 83 12.96 -7.73 2.76
CA PHE A 83 12.53 -6.96 3.92
C PHE A 83 13.28 -7.46 5.16
N ARG A 84 14.48 -6.92 5.44
CA ARG A 84 15.32 -7.30 6.59
C ARG A 84 14.60 -7.18 7.96
N THR A 85 13.54 -6.38 8.04
CA THR A 85 12.64 -6.23 9.22
C THR A 85 11.36 -7.08 9.16
N GLY A 86 11.14 -7.85 8.09
CA GLY A 86 9.89 -8.56 7.81
C GLY A 86 9.53 -9.67 8.81
N TRP A 87 10.52 -10.33 9.42
CA TRP A 87 10.27 -11.40 10.40
C TRP A 87 9.63 -10.88 11.70
N ALA A 88 10.03 -9.70 12.19
CA ALA A 88 9.46 -9.12 13.39
C ALA A 88 8.01 -8.64 13.19
N MET A 89 7.67 -8.20 11.97
CA MET A 89 6.32 -7.70 11.64
C MET A 89 5.36 -8.80 11.19
N LYS A 90 5.85 -9.98 10.78
CA LYS A 90 5.01 -11.13 10.36
C LYS A 90 3.88 -11.46 11.36
N PRO A 91 4.11 -11.60 12.68
CA PRO A 91 3.03 -11.86 13.63
C PRO A 91 2.03 -10.70 13.72
N VAL A 92 2.47 -9.46 13.55
CA VAL A 92 1.59 -8.28 13.56
C VAL A 92 0.67 -8.30 12.34
N PHE A 93 1.22 -8.53 11.15
CA PHE A 93 0.42 -8.64 9.93
C PHE A 93 -0.53 -9.82 9.95
N ALA A 94 -0.12 -10.98 10.49
CA ALA A 94 -1.01 -12.13 10.64
C ALA A 94 -2.23 -11.82 11.52
N ARG A 95 -2.01 -11.13 12.65
CA ARG A 95 -3.11 -10.68 13.53
C ARG A 95 -4.00 -9.63 12.85
N ALA A 96 -3.41 -8.70 12.11
CA ALA A 96 -4.16 -7.69 11.36
C ALA A 96 -5.07 -8.31 10.29
N LYS A 97 -4.58 -9.31 9.54
CA LYS A 97 -5.39 -10.06 8.56
C LYS A 97 -6.52 -10.85 9.20
N ALA A 98 -6.27 -11.44 10.38
CA ALA A 98 -7.28 -12.21 11.10
C ALA A 98 -8.43 -11.32 11.62
N GLU A 99 -8.14 -10.08 11.99
CA GLU A 99 -9.14 -9.13 12.47
C GLU A 99 -8.90 -7.71 11.92
N PRO A 100 -9.27 -7.43 10.65
CA PRO A 100 -9.00 -6.15 10.02
C PRO A 100 -9.74 -5.01 10.71
N LYS A 101 -8.98 -4.08 11.31
CA LYS A 101 -9.52 -2.89 11.99
C LYS A 101 -9.67 -1.72 11.03
N ARG A 102 -10.50 -0.74 11.39
CA ARG A 102 -10.58 0.55 10.69
C ARG A 102 -9.38 1.41 11.09
N VAL A 103 -8.67 1.95 10.10
CA VAL A 103 -7.46 2.77 10.32
C VAL A 103 -7.61 4.07 9.55
N VAL A 104 -7.45 5.19 10.26
CA VAL A 104 -7.54 6.54 9.68
C VAL A 104 -6.15 7.02 9.29
N TYR A 105 -6.02 7.49 8.05
CA TYR A 105 -4.80 8.10 7.52
C TYR A 105 -5.05 9.60 7.34
N THR A 106 -4.39 10.41 8.15
CA THR A 106 -4.57 11.87 8.19
C THR A 106 -3.94 12.57 6.99
N GLU A 107 -2.85 12.01 6.45
CA GLU A 107 -2.17 12.49 5.24
C GLU A 107 -2.68 11.74 3.99
N GLY A 108 -4.00 11.61 3.84
CA GLY A 108 -4.59 10.82 2.76
C GLY A 108 -4.33 11.36 1.35
N GLU A 109 -3.87 12.61 1.23
CA GLU A 109 -3.40 13.17 -0.04
C GLU A 109 -1.98 12.70 -0.38
N GLU A 110 -1.14 12.27 0.56
CA GLU A 110 0.27 11.95 0.28
C GLU A 110 0.47 10.66 -0.51
N GLU A 111 1.35 10.69 -1.53
CA GLU A 111 1.54 9.55 -2.43
C GLU A 111 2.08 8.31 -1.70
N THR A 112 2.96 8.52 -0.73
CA THR A 112 3.50 7.43 0.09
C THR A 112 2.37 6.75 0.87
N ILE A 113 1.39 7.51 1.35
CA ILE A 113 0.23 6.98 2.06
C ILE A 113 -0.69 6.23 1.10
N LEU A 114 -0.97 6.77 -0.08
CA LEU A 114 -1.80 6.10 -1.09
C LEU A 114 -1.21 4.74 -1.51
N ARG A 115 0.11 4.64 -1.67
CA ARG A 115 0.80 3.37 -1.97
C ARG A 115 0.73 2.38 -0.81
N ALA A 116 0.88 2.87 0.42
CA ALA A 116 0.71 2.04 1.61
C ALA A 116 -0.72 1.49 1.70
N VAL A 117 -1.73 2.31 1.39
CA VAL A 117 -3.14 1.91 1.37
C VAL A 117 -3.41 0.84 0.31
N GLN A 118 -2.83 0.94 -0.89
CA GLN A 118 -2.91 -0.14 -1.90
C GLN A 118 -2.47 -1.48 -1.30
N THR A 119 -1.30 -1.51 -0.65
CA THR A 119 -0.79 -2.74 -0.01
C THR A 119 -1.71 -3.23 1.10
N VAL A 120 -2.22 -2.32 1.94
CA VAL A 120 -3.14 -2.64 3.03
C VAL A 120 -4.44 -3.28 2.53
N VAL A 121 -4.98 -2.78 1.41
CA VAL A 121 -6.20 -3.33 0.78
C VAL A 121 -5.91 -4.67 0.13
N GLU A 122 -4.88 -4.76 -0.71
CA GLU A 122 -4.51 -6.01 -1.42
C GLU A 122 -4.22 -7.16 -0.45
N GLU A 123 -3.55 -6.86 0.67
CA GLU A 123 -3.20 -7.85 1.67
C GLU A 123 -4.29 -8.09 2.72
N GLY A 124 -5.37 -7.30 2.72
CA GLY A 124 -6.46 -7.40 3.68
C GLY A 124 -6.06 -7.07 5.12
N LEU A 125 -5.14 -6.12 5.31
CA LEU A 125 -4.58 -5.78 6.63
C LEU A 125 -5.53 -4.92 7.48
N ALA A 126 -6.30 -4.03 6.85
CA ALA A 126 -7.16 -3.08 7.54
C ALA A 126 -8.27 -2.56 6.60
N ARG A 127 -9.21 -1.80 7.17
CA ARG A 127 -10.21 -1.02 6.45
C ARG A 127 -9.80 0.47 6.47
N PRO A 128 -9.11 0.95 5.44
CA PRO A 128 -8.55 2.29 5.44
C PRO A 128 -9.62 3.39 5.33
N VAL A 129 -9.39 4.49 6.03
CA VAL A 129 -10.14 5.75 5.93
C VAL A 129 -9.15 6.85 5.58
N LEU A 130 -9.28 7.45 4.39
CA LEU A 130 -8.41 8.54 3.94
C LEU A 130 -9.05 9.89 4.23
N LEU A 131 -8.30 10.75 4.92
CA LEU A 131 -8.66 12.15 5.10
C LEU A 131 -8.03 12.99 4.00
N GLY A 132 -8.83 13.78 3.30
CA GLY A 132 -8.36 14.70 2.28
C GLY A 132 -9.42 15.12 1.27
N ARG A 133 -9.01 15.94 0.32
CA ARG A 133 -9.89 16.42 -0.75
C ARG A 133 -10.11 15.34 -1.81
N PRO A 134 -11.38 15.00 -2.15
CA PRO A 134 -11.69 13.96 -3.13
C PRO A 134 -10.96 14.12 -4.46
N GLU A 135 -10.93 15.33 -4.99
CA GLU A 135 -10.33 15.68 -6.28
C GLU A 135 -8.79 15.58 -6.27
N VAL A 136 -8.15 15.80 -5.12
CA VAL A 136 -6.69 15.67 -4.98
C VAL A 136 -6.30 14.22 -4.87
N ILE A 137 -7.01 13.45 -4.05
CA ILE A 137 -6.78 12.00 -3.86
C ILE A 137 -6.98 11.28 -5.20
N THR A 138 -8.10 11.51 -5.88
CA THR A 138 -8.42 10.85 -7.16
C THR A 138 -7.37 11.14 -8.21
N ARG A 139 -6.98 12.43 -8.37
CA ARG A 139 -5.94 12.84 -9.31
C ARG A 139 -4.58 12.20 -9.00
N ARG A 140 -4.21 12.10 -7.72
CA ARG A 140 -2.95 11.46 -7.31
C ARG A 140 -2.99 9.96 -7.61
N ILE A 141 -4.06 9.26 -7.23
CA ILE A 141 -4.28 7.84 -7.54
C ILE A 141 -4.08 7.58 -9.05
N GLU A 142 -4.72 8.37 -9.92
CA GLU A 142 -4.57 8.26 -11.37
C GLU A 142 -3.13 8.53 -11.82
N ARG A 143 -2.50 9.60 -11.32
CA ARG A 143 -1.13 9.97 -11.68
C ARG A 143 -0.11 8.88 -11.36
N ILE A 144 -0.24 8.25 -10.19
CA ILE A 144 0.63 7.15 -9.78
C ILE A 144 0.10 5.77 -10.16
N GLY A 145 -1.00 5.72 -10.92
CA GLY A 145 -1.64 4.54 -11.49
C GLY A 145 -1.92 3.44 -10.48
N LEU A 146 -2.47 3.81 -9.33
CA LEU A 146 -2.97 2.87 -8.34
C LEU A 146 -4.38 2.41 -8.70
N ASN A 147 -4.70 1.14 -8.51
CA ASN A 147 -6.05 0.61 -8.64
C ASN A 147 -6.88 0.76 -7.35
N LEU A 148 -7.03 1.99 -6.87
CA LEU A 148 -7.84 2.32 -5.69
C LEU A 148 -9.11 3.08 -6.07
N GLN A 149 -10.24 2.68 -5.47
CA GLN A 149 -11.55 3.31 -5.66
C GLN A 149 -12.17 3.70 -4.30
N PRO A 150 -12.52 4.99 -4.11
CA PRO A 150 -13.30 5.42 -2.94
C PRO A 150 -14.60 4.63 -2.80
N GLY A 151 -14.97 4.24 -1.59
CA GLY A 151 -16.19 3.47 -1.28
C GLY A 151 -16.09 1.96 -1.54
N ARG A 152 -15.16 1.52 -2.39
CA ARG A 152 -14.84 0.10 -2.58
C ARG A 152 -13.65 -0.32 -1.72
N ASP A 153 -12.54 0.39 -1.88
CA ASP A 153 -11.24 0.01 -1.32
C ASP A 153 -10.94 0.77 -0.01
N PHE A 154 -11.46 2.00 0.11
CA PHE A 154 -11.27 2.85 1.28
C PHE A 154 -12.45 3.82 1.49
N GLU A 155 -12.68 4.24 2.72
CA GLU A 155 -13.61 5.33 3.04
C GLU A 155 -12.91 6.67 2.84
N LEU A 156 -13.53 7.62 2.14
CA LEU A 156 -12.99 8.96 1.94
C LEU A 156 -13.74 9.96 2.82
N VAL A 157 -13.00 10.73 3.61
CA VAL A 157 -13.56 11.75 4.50
C VAL A 157 -12.96 13.11 4.16
N ASN A 158 -13.82 14.04 3.77
CA ASN A 158 -13.44 15.43 3.51
C ASN A 158 -13.82 16.31 4.69
N ILE A 159 -12.82 16.87 5.37
CA ILE A 159 -13.00 17.74 6.54
C ILE A 159 -13.84 18.99 6.25
N HIS A 160 -13.90 19.44 5.00
CA HIS A 160 -14.63 20.64 4.60
C HIS A 160 -16.14 20.39 4.40
N SER A 161 -16.55 19.13 4.22
CA SER A 161 -17.92 18.76 3.89
C SER A 161 -18.45 17.57 4.70
N ASP A 162 -17.85 17.28 5.86
CA ASP A 162 -18.28 16.15 6.70
C ASP A 162 -19.57 16.49 7.48
N PRO A 163 -20.64 15.68 7.38
CA PRO A 163 -21.89 15.92 8.10
C PRO A 163 -21.74 15.85 9.62
N ARG A 164 -20.74 15.10 10.11
CA ARG A 164 -20.42 14.92 11.55
C ARG A 164 -19.63 16.09 12.11
N PHE A 165 -19.33 17.11 11.30
CA PHE A 165 -18.59 18.28 11.74
C PHE A 165 -19.17 18.92 13.01
N ASN A 166 -20.50 19.01 13.09
CA ASN A 166 -21.17 19.61 14.24
C ASN A 166 -20.95 18.82 15.53
N ASP A 167 -21.04 17.50 15.45
CA ASP A 167 -20.82 16.62 16.60
C ASP A 167 -19.36 16.69 17.06
N TYR A 168 -18.41 16.73 16.11
CA TYR A 168 -16.98 16.77 16.41
C TYR A 168 -16.53 18.05 17.10
N TRP A 169 -16.94 19.24 16.63
CA TRP A 169 -16.52 20.48 17.30
C TRP A 169 -17.17 20.63 18.68
N GLN A 170 -18.40 20.12 18.88
CA GLN A 170 -19.06 20.12 20.17
C GLN A 170 -18.35 19.21 21.17
N GLN A 171 -18.02 17.97 20.76
CA GLN A 171 -17.25 17.05 21.59
C GLN A 171 -15.86 17.62 21.92
N TYR A 172 -15.17 18.19 20.94
CA TYR A 172 -13.88 18.84 21.16
C TYR A 172 -13.98 19.99 22.17
N HIS A 173 -15.03 20.83 22.05
CA HIS A 173 -15.28 21.91 23.00
C HIS A 173 -15.53 21.38 24.41
N GLN A 174 -16.39 20.37 24.58
CA GLN A 174 -16.66 19.75 25.89
C GLN A 174 -15.37 19.25 26.58
N LEU A 175 -14.40 18.75 25.80
CA LEU A 175 -13.12 18.29 26.31
C LEU A 175 -12.14 19.44 26.63
N ALA A 176 -12.26 20.58 25.94
CA ALA A 176 -11.25 21.64 25.94
C ALA A 176 -11.73 22.98 26.53
N GLU A 177 -13.01 23.13 26.88
CA GLU A 177 -13.60 24.37 27.40
C GLU A 177 -12.88 24.86 28.68
N ARG A 178 -12.50 23.94 29.57
CA ARG A 178 -11.75 24.25 30.79
C ARG A 178 -10.32 24.72 30.54
N ARG A 179 -9.82 24.54 29.31
CA ARG A 179 -8.51 25.02 28.84
C ARG A 179 -8.62 26.33 28.04
N GLY A 180 -9.80 26.99 28.08
CA GLY A 180 -10.03 28.28 27.44
C GLY A 180 -10.41 28.20 25.96
N VAL A 181 -10.74 27.02 25.43
CA VAL A 181 -11.18 26.88 24.04
C VAL A 181 -12.61 27.34 23.90
N THR A 182 -12.84 28.42 23.14
CA THR A 182 -14.19 28.92 22.83
C THR A 182 -14.86 28.09 21.73
N PRO A 183 -16.20 28.11 21.60
CA PRO A 183 -16.89 27.41 20.50
C PRO A 183 -16.42 27.84 19.10
N ALA A 184 -16.10 29.13 18.93
CA ALA A 184 -15.56 29.64 17.66
C ALA A 184 -14.16 29.06 17.37
N LEU A 185 -13.30 28.99 18.38
CA LEU A 185 -11.98 28.39 18.27
C LEU A 185 -12.07 26.87 18.02
N ALA A 186 -12.97 26.17 18.71
CA ALA A 186 -13.23 24.74 18.49
C ALA A 186 -13.62 24.44 17.05
N LYS A 187 -14.58 25.20 16.48
CA LYS A 187 -14.98 25.08 15.07
C LYS A 187 -13.82 25.32 14.11
N SER A 188 -12.99 26.33 14.40
CA SER A 188 -11.81 26.64 13.57
C SER A 188 -10.77 25.52 13.63
N LEU A 189 -10.45 25.01 14.81
CA LEU A 189 -9.43 23.98 15.01
C LEU A 189 -9.80 22.67 14.32
N VAL A 190 -11.06 22.24 14.41
CA VAL A 190 -11.54 21.01 13.76
C VAL A 190 -11.50 21.13 12.22
N ARG A 191 -11.56 22.34 11.66
CA ARG A 191 -11.46 22.57 10.20
C ARG A 191 -10.04 22.81 9.69
N SER A 192 -9.17 23.39 10.51
CA SER A 192 -7.88 23.94 10.07
C SER A 192 -6.69 23.07 10.45
N ARG A 193 -6.80 22.23 11.48
CA ARG A 193 -5.76 21.26 11.83
C ARG A 193 -6.02 19.92 11.15
N GLY A 194 -5.64 19.83 9.87
CA GLY A 194 -5.01 18.59 9.42
C GLY A 194 -3.70 18.49 10.19
N THR A 195 -3.46 17.37 10.87
CA THR A 195 -2.29 17.14 11.76
C THR A 195 -1.00 17.75 11.26
#